data_AF-A0A2V8EDI6-F1
#
_entry.id   AF-A0A2V8EDI6-F1
#
_cell.length_a   1.000
_cell.length_b   1.000
_cell.length_c   1.000
_cell.angle_alpha   90.00
_cell.angle_beta   90.00
_cell.angle_gamma   90.00
#
_symmetry.space_group_name_H-M   'P 1'
#
loop_
_entity.id
_entity.type
_entity.pdbx_description
1 polymer ?
#
loop_
_entity_poly.entity_id
_entity_poly.type
_entity_poly.pdbx_seq_one_letter_code
_entity_poly.pdbx_strand_id
1 'polypeptide(L)'
;MDDVVNRFARELADAIAAAVAENSQVEACREKARAAGFEMKVTLEAVVGFVSRAQTAALTKVAAPARVVQPRRTFEVTANDRRFLRSLRIAADETTEPVE
;
A
#
# COMPACT_ATOMS: atom_id res chain seq x y z
N MET A 1 -7.11 6.71 -27.82
CA MET A 1 -7.15 5.51 -26.95
C MET A 1 -7.22 5.95 -25.50
N ASP A 2 -6.37 6.90 -25.11
CA ASP A 2 -6.33 7.48 -23.77
C ASP A 2 -7.63 8.17 -23.34
N ASP A 3 -8.36 8.81 -24.28
CA ASP A 3 -9.64 9.46 -23.96
C ASP A 3 -10.72 8.48 -23.49
N VAL A 4 -10.73 7.27 -24.06
CA VAL A 4 -11.65 6.19 -23.67
C VAL A 4 -11.29 5.65 -22.30
N VAL A 5 -9.99 5.47 -22.03
CA VAL A 5 -9.47 5.01 -20.74
C VAL A 5 -9.77 6.03 -19.63
N ASN A 6 -9.50 7.31 -19.89
CA ASN A 6 -9.78 8.39 -18.96
C ASN A 6 -11.27 8.53 -18.67
N ARG A 7 -12.12 8.35 -19.69
CA ARG A 7 -13.57 8.31 -19.51
C ARG A 7 -13.99 7.19 -18.57
N PHE A 8 -13.48 5.97 -18.76
CA PHE A 8 -13.79 4.86 -17.86
C PHE A 8 -13.28 5.08 -16.43
N ALA A 9 -12.09 5.67 -16.28
CA ALA A 9 -11.55 6.00 -14.97
C ALA A 9 -12.45 7.02 -14.25
N ARG A 10 -12.95 8.01 -14.98
CA ARG A 10 -13.86 9.02 -14.45
C ARG A 10 -15.22 8.43 -14.07
N GLU A 11 -15.83 7.65 -14.95
CA GLU A 11 -17.10 6.98 -14.68
C GLU A 11 -17.02 6.08 -13.43
N LEU A 12 -15.90 5.35 -13.26
CA LEU A 12 -15.66 4.55 -12.06
C LEU A 12 -15.50 5.43 -10.81
N ALA A 13 -14.75 6.53 -10.90
CA ALA A 13 -14.57 7.45 -9.77
C ALA A 13 -15.90 8.06 -9.32
N ASP A 14 -16.73 8.50 -10.27
CA ASP A 14 -18.05 9.07 -9.99
C ASP A 14 -18.98 8.01 -9.36
N ALA A 15 -18.95 6.76 -9.84
CA ALA A 15 -19.71 5.67 -9.26
C ALA A 15 -19.29 5.33 -7.81
N ILE A 16 -17.98 5.33 -7.53
CA ILE A 16 -17.46 5.14 -6.16
C ILE A 16 -17.90 6.28 -5.26
N ALA A 17 -17.81 7.53 -5.74
CA ALA A 17 -18.23 8.70 -4.97
C ALA A 17 -19.72 8.63 -4.60
N ALA A 18 -20.59 8.25 -5.54
CA ALA A 18 -22.00 8.04 -5.28
C ALA A 18 -22.25 6.91 -4.27
N ALA A 19 -21.58 5.76 -4.45
CA ALA A 19 -21.72 4.62 -3.54
C ALA A 19 -21.29 4.94 -2.10
N VAL A 20 -20.24 5.75 -1.92
CA VAL A 20 -19.78 6.21 -0.60
C VAL A 20 -20.75 7.23 0.00
N ALA A 21 -21.28 8.15 -0.80
CA ALA A 21 -22.23 9.17 -0.34
C ALA A 21 -23.56 8.57 0.15
N GLU A 22 -24.00 7.45 -0.44
CA GLU A 22 -25.24 6.77 -0.08
C GLU A 22 -25.04 5.66 0.99
N ASN A 23 -23.79 5.43 1.43
CA ASN A 23 -23.49 4.35 2.36
C ASN A 23 -23.90 4.71 3.79
N SER A 24 -24.83 3.93 4.36
CA SER A 24 -25.35 4.15 5.71
C SER A 24 -24.30 4.03 6.83
N GLN A 25 -23.24 3.24 6.63
CA GLN A 25 -22.16 3.13 7.62
C GLN A 25 -21.26 4.38 7.61
N VAL A 26 -21.05 4.99 6.44
CA VAL A 26 -20.28 6.23 6.30
C VAL A 26 -21.02 7.38 6.97
N GLU A 27 -22.33 7.49 6.77
CA GLU A 27 -23.15 8.50 7.45
C GLU A 27 -23.20 8.29 8.97
N ALA A 28 -23.36 7.05 9.44
CA ALA A 28 -23.32 6.75 10.87
C ALA A 28 -21.96 7.13 11.50
N CYS A 29 -20.86 6.99 10.76
CA CYS A 29 -19.54 7.44 11.20
C CYS A 29 -19.45 8.97 11.27
N ARG A 30 -19.96 9.69 10.25
CA ARG A 30 -20.05 11.16 10.25
C ARG A 30 -20.86 11.69 11.43
N GLU A 31 -21.99 11.05 11.74
CA GLU A 31 -22.82 11.48 12.88
C GLU A 31 -22.11 11.27 14.22
N LYS A 32 -21.39 10.15 14.38
CA LYS A 32 -20.58 9.90 15.58
C LYS A 32 -19.48 10.96 15.74
N ALA A 33 -18.80 11.33 14.65
CA ALA A 33 -17.81 12.40 14.68
C ALA A 33 -18.45 13.74 15.07
N ARG A 34 -19.61 14.07 14.49
CA ARG A 34 -20.37 15.28 14.83
C ARG A 34 -20.81 15.32 16.29
N ALA A 35 -21.32 14.21 16.81
CA ALA A 35 -21.73 14.08 18.21
C ALA A 35 -20.55 14.26 19.19
N ALA A 36 -19.34 13.91 18.74
CA ALA A 36 -18.10 14.17 19.47
C ALA A 36 -17.55 15.59 19.29
N GLY A 37 -18.25 16.47 18.56
CA GLY A 37 -17.87 17.86 18.32
C GLY A 37 -16.90 18.08 17.16
N PHE A 38 -16.70 17.08 16.29
CA PHE A 38 -15.81 17.16 15.14
C PHE A 38 -16.58 17.26 13.82
N GLU A 39 -16.07 18.04 12.87
CA GLU A 39 -16.51 18.02 11.49
C GLU A 39 -15.66 17.02 10.69
N MET A 40 -16.30 16.00 10.09
CA MET A 40 -15.60 14.97 9.33
C MET A 40 -15.73 15.20 7.82
N LYS A 41 -14.59 15.30 7.12
CA LYS A 41 -14.48 15.32 5.67
C LYS A 41 -13.81 14.04 5.18
N VAL A 42 -14.40 13.38 4.18
CA VAL A 42 -13.87 12.16 3.57
C VAL A 42 -13.37 12.48 2.16
N THR A 43 -12.12 12.12 1.86
CA THR A 43 -11.51 12.23 0.53
C THR A 43 -10.98 10.86 0.13
N LEU A 44 -11.34 10.37 -1.06
CA LEU A 44 -10.83 9.10 -1.60
C LEU A 44 -9.79 9.38 -2.68
N GLU A 45 -8.61 8.80 -2.52
CA GLU A 45 -7.60 8.69 -3.57
C GLU A 45 -7.55 7.25 -4.05
N ALA A 46 -7.81 7.03 -5.33
CA ALA A 46 -7.79 5.70 -5.96
C ALA A 46 -6.98 5.76 -7.26
N VAL A 47 -6.15 4.74 -7.49
CA VAL A 47 -5.40 4.56 -8.73
C VAL A 47 -6.14 3.54 -9.60
N VAL A 48 -6.55 3.95 -10.81
CA VAL A 48 -7.24 3.07 -11.77
C VAL A 48 -6.26 2.61 -12.84
N GLY A 49 -6.01 1.29 -12.91
CA GLY A 49 -5.14 0.67 -13.91
C GLY A 49 -5.93 -0.05 -15.00
N PHE A 50 -5.48 0.04 -16.25
CA PHE A 50 -6.09 -0.63 -17.39
C PHE A 50 -5.09 -1.54 -18.10
N VAL A 51 -5.54 -2.72 -18.52
CA VAL A 51 -4.73 -3.66 -19.32
C VAL A 51 -5.48 -4.05 -20.60
N SER A 52 -4.79 -4.06 -21.74
CA SER A 52 -5.39 -4.46 -23.02
C SER A 52 -5.53 -5.98 -23.11
N ARG A 53 -6.74 -6.47 -23.40
CA ARG A 53 -6.97 -7.91 -23.63
C ARG A 53 -6.34 -8.42 -24.93
N ALA A 54 -6.12 -7.57 -25.93
CA ALA A 54 -5.65 -8.00 -27.25
C ALA A 54 -4.23 -8.60 -27.26
N GLN A 55 -3.40 -8.31 -26.25
CA GLN A 55 -2.05 -8.89 -26.12
C GLN A 55 -1.99 -10.15 -25.25
N THR A 56 -3.10 -10.61 -24.67
CA THR A 56 -3.08 -11.75 -23.73
C THR A 56 -2.92 -13.12 -24.39
N ALA A 57 -2.96 -13.24 -25.72
CA ALA A 57 -2.64 -14.50 -26.41
C ALA A 57 -1.12 -14.76 -26.53
N ALA A 58 -0.26 -13.77 -26.27
CA ALA A 58 1.20 -13.89 -26.39
C ALA A 58 1.94 -13.55 -25.08
N LEU A 59 1.28 -13.67 -23.94
CA LEU A 59 1.92 -13.56 -22.63
C LEU A 59 2.05 -14.96 -22.05
N THR A 60 3.19 -15.59 -22.36
CA THR A 60 3.81 -16.59 -21.50
C THR A 60 3.57 -16.16 -20.07
N LYS A 61 2.93 -17.02 -19.27
CA LYS A 61 2.70 -16.79 -17.84
C LYS A 61 4.06 -16.52 -17.19
N VAL A 62 4.48 -15.26 -17.14
CA VAL A 62 5.36 -14.81 -16.08
C VAL A 62 4.44 -14.81 -14.89
N ALA A 63 4.47 -15.91 -14.14
CA ALA A 63 3.97 -15.91 -12.79
C ALA A 63 4.53 -14.62 -12.16
N ALA A 64 3.66 -13.68 -11.83
CA ALA A 64 4.00 -12.72 -10.80
C ALA A 64 4.60 -13.58 -9.68
N PRO A 65 5.83 -13.32 -9.21
CA PRO A 65 6.29 -14.05 -8.07
C PRO A 65 5.20 -13.81 -7.04
N ALA A 66 4.50 -14.88 -6.65
CA ALA A 66 3.78 -14.91 -5.40
C ALA A 66 4.74 -14.21 -4.44
N ARG A 67 4.25 -13.20 -3.71
CA ARG A 67 5.05 -12.51 -2.71
C ARG A 67 5.47 -13.59 -1.73
N VAL A 68 6.58 -14.26 -2.02
CA VAL A 68 7.33 -15.09 -1.11
C VAL A 68 7.67 -14.06 -0.07
N VAL A 69 7.00 -14.17 1.07
CA VAL A 69 7.51 -13.58 2.30
C VAL A 69 8.93 -14.11 2.37
N GLN A 70 9.88 -13.30 1.91
CA GLN A 70 11.28 -13.70 1.93
C GLN A 70 11.57 -14.01 3.41
N PRO A 71 12.19 -15.16 3.72
CA PRO A 71 12.66 -15.39 5.07
C PRO A 71 13.49 -14.16 5.45
N ARG A 72 13.21 -13.62 6.65
CA ARG A 72 13.88 -12.45 7.23
C ARG A 72 15.31 -12.41 6.72
N ARG A 73 15.62 -11.44 5.85
CA ARG A 73 17.00 -11.20 5.44
C ARG A 73 17.76 -10.95 6.73
N THR A 74 18.64 -11.87 7.10
CA THR A 74 19.66 -11.65 8.10
C THR A 74 20.47 -10.46 7.57
N PHE A 75 20.25 -9.29 8.17
CA PHE A 75 21.06 -8.12 7.87
C PHE A 75 22.47 -8.40 8.39
N GLU A 76 23.34 -8.85 7.49
CA GLU A 76 24.75 -9.07 7.80
C GLU A 76 25.45 -7.71 7.88
N VAL A 77 25.90 -7.34 9.08
CA VAL A 77 26.63 -6.09 9.30
C VAL A 77 28.03 -6.20 8.68
N THR A 78 28.26 -5.46 7.59
CA THR A 78 29.55 -5.48 6.89
C THR A 78 30.65 -4.81 7.73
N ALA A 79 31.91 -4.99 7.34
CA ALA A 79 33.04 -4.33 8.00
C ALA A 79 32.96 -2.79 7.91
N ASN A 80 32.33 -2.26 6.85
CA ASN A 80 32.11 -0.83 6.68
C ASN A 80 31.03 -0.32 7.65
N ASP A 81 29.93 -1.07 7.78
CA ASP A 81 28.84 -0.75 8.69
C ASP A 81 29.34 -0.71 10.14
N ARG A 82 30.21 -1.64 10.55
CA ARG A 82 30.86 -1.62 11.88
C ARG A 82 31.73 -0.39 12.12
N ARG A 83 32.40 0.15 11.10
CA ARG A 83 33.18 1.39 11.23
C ARG A 83 32.26 2.60 11.34
N PHE A 84 31.20 2.63 10.54
CA PHE A 84 30.18 3.67 10.57
C PHE A 84 29.45 3.74 11.92
N LEU A 85 28.98 2.59 12.44
CA LEU A 85 28.30 2.51 13.74
C LEU A 85 29.22 2.94 14.89
N ARG A 86 30.52 2.58 14.84
CA ARG A 86 31.52 3.10 15.80
C ARG A 86 31.69 4.62 15.73
N SER A 87 31.67 5.21 14.54
CA SER A 87 31.75 6.69 14.39
C SER A 87 30.55 7.39 15.04
N LEU A 88 29.39 6.74 15.06
CA LEU A 88 28.17 7.22 15.69
C LEU A 88 28.05 6.84 17.17
N ARG A 89 29.06 6.18 17.75
CA ARG A 89 29.03 5.62 19.12
C ARG A 89 27.85 4.67 19.37
N ILE A 90 27.38 4.00 18.33
CA ILE A 90 26.35 2.97 18.41
C ILE A 90 27.04 1.63 18.68
N ALA A 91 26.71 0.97 19.79
CA ALA A 91 27.18 -0.37 20.09
C ALA A 91 26.49 -1.36 19.13
N ALA A 92 27.26 -2.09 18.32
CA ALA A 92 26.75 -3.09 17.39
C ALA A 92 26.84 -4.53 17.95
N ASP A 93 27.39 -4.71 19.15
CA ASP A 93 27.41 -5.99 19.86
C ASP A 93 26.27 -6.01 20.90
N GLU A 94 25.11 -6.49 20.49
CA GLU A 94 24.12 -7.10 21.40
C GLU A 94 23.96 -8.58 20.98
N THR A 95 24.54 -9.44 21.82
CA THR A 95 24.51 -10.90 21.75
C THR A 95 23.07 -11.42 21.88
N THR A 96 22.70 -12.44 21.09
CA THR A 96 21.60 -13.36 21.47
C THR A 96 22.23 -14.71 21.81
N GLU A 97 22.46 -14.91 23.10
CA GLU A 97 22.68 -16.23 23.69
C GLU A 97 21.40 -17.07 23.48
N PRO A 98 21.49 -18.34 23.06
CA PRO A 98 20.34 -19.23 23.08
C PRO A 98 20.04 -19.59 24.54
N VAL A 99 18.88 -19.17 25.02
CA VAL A 99 18.30 -19.69 26.26
C VAL A 99 17.80 -21.11 25.95
N GLU A 100 18.48 -22.11 26.52
CA GLU A 100 17.96 -23.47 26.71
C GLU A 100 17.37 -23.60 28.12
#